data_AF-A0A848QIA8-F1
#
_entry.id   AF-A0A848QIA8-F1
#
_cell.length_a   1.000
_cell.length_b   1.000
_cell.length_c   1.000
_cell.angle_alpha   90.00
_cell.angle_beta   90.00
_cell.angle_gamma   90.00
#
_symmetry.space_group_name_H-M   'P 1'
#
loop_
_entity.id
_entity.type
_entity.pdbx_description
1 polymer ?
#
loop_
_entity_poly.entity_id
_entity_poly.type
_entity_poly.pdbx_seq_one_letter_code
_entity_poly.pdbx_strand_id
1 'polypeptide(L)' 'MSNTATDIITVDTRRVSCDGATDIRGGAGYRPAALGHPKVYLEIDESGFVDCGYCDRRFVLIGGPADTTS' A
#
# COMPACT_ATOMS: atom_id res chain seq x y z
N MET A 1 -22.50 -0.21 2.97
CA MET A 1 -21.17 0.40 2.76
C MET A 1 -20.14 -0.72 2.88
N SER A 2 -19.61 -1.22 1.77
CA SER A 2 -18.60 -2.30 1.80
C SER A 2 -17.31 -1.75 2.41
N ASN A 3 -17.00 -2.20 3.62
CA ASN A 3 -15.66 -2.12 4.19
C ASN A 3 -14.80 -3.16 3.47
N THR A 4 -14.39 -2.84 2.24
CA THR A 4 -13.42 -3.63 1.47
C THR A 4 -12.06 -3.40 2.11
N ALA A 5 -11.56 -4.44 2.81
CA ALA A 5 -10.27 -4.45 3.45
C ALA A 5 -9.19 -3.95 2.48
N THR A 6 -8.72 -2.72 2.71
CA THR A 6 -7.59 -2.12 2.00
C THR A 6 -6.33 -2.66 2.65
N ASP A 7 -5.38 -3.15 1.85
CA ASP A 7 -4.08 -3.59 2.38
C ASP A 7 -3.27 -2.35 2.75
N ILE A 8 -3.16 -2.06 4.04
CA ILE A 8 -2.44 -0.89 4.55
C ILE A 8 -0.96 -1.23 4.73
N ILE A 9 -0.09 -0.39 4.17
CA ILE A 9 1.36 -0.45 4.33
C ILE A 9 1.81 0.85 4.99
N THR A 10 2.45 0.77 6.16
CA THR A 10 3.05 1.94 6.80
C THR A 10 4.42 2.23 6.20
N VAL A 11 4.70 3.51 5.97
CA VAL A 11 5.96 3.99 5.36
C VAL A 11 6.51 5.17 6.14
N ASP A 12 7.83 5.36 6.10
CA ASP A 12 8.53 6.43 6.79
C ASP A 12 8.72 7.69 5.93
N THR A 13 8.43 7.59 4.62
CA THR A 13 8.70 8.62 3.63
C THR A 13 7.47 8.91 2.79
N ARG A 14 7.33 10.17 2.36
CA ARG A 14 6.20 10.61 1.52
C ARG A 14 6.25 10.09 0.09
N ARG A 15 7.42 9.74 -0.42
CA ARG A 15 7.60 9.22 -1.78
C ARG A 15 7.83 7.73 -1.72
N VAL A 16 6.88 6.99 -2.24
CA VAL A 16 6.88 5.52 -2.22
C VAL A 16 6.85 4.97 -3.63
N SER A 17 7.22 3.71 -3.78
CA SER A 17 7.01 2.98 -5.03
C SER A 17 6.17 1.74 -4.78
N CYS A 18 5.18 1.50 -5.64
CA CYS A 18 4.43 0.25 -5.65
C CYS A 18 4.75 -0.49 -6.95
N ASP A 19 5.11 -1.77 -6.85
CA ASP A 19 5.38 -2.64 -8.00
C ASP A 19 4.41 -3.83 -8.09
N GLY A 20 3.31 -3.77 -7.33
CA GLY A 20 2.31 -4.82 -7.26
C GLY A 20 2.82 -6.17 -6.72
N ALA A 21 4.08 -6.27 -6.28
CA ALA A 21 4.75 -7.55 -6.03
C ALA A 21 5.63 -7.60 -4.77
N THR A 22 5.97 -6.49 -4.11
CA THR A 22 7.07 -6.53 -3.10
C THR A 22 6.82 -7.28 -1.78
N ASP A 23 5.62 -7.80 -1.53
CA ASP A 23 5.34 -8.77 -0.45
C ASP A 23 5.19 -10.22 -0.96
N ILE A 24 5.94 -10.63 -1.99
CA ILE A 24 6.08 -12.05 -2.37
C ILE A 24 7.01 -12.72 -1.33
N ARG A 25 6.55 -12.82 -0.08
CA ARG A 25 7.08 -13.77 0.90
C ARG A 25 6.61 -15.16 0.45
N GLY A 26 7.52 -15.97 -0.09
CA GLY A 26 7.20 -17.35 -0.48
C GLY A 26 6.69 -18.18 0.72
N GLY A 27 5.61 -18.95 0.53
CA GLY A 27 5.04 -19.82 1.56
C GLY A 27 3.80 -20.60 1.08
N ALA A 28 3.45 -21.70 1.76
CA ALA A 28 2.44 -22.68 1.32
C ALA A 28 0.97 -22.18 1.27
N GLY A 29 0.70 -20.96 1.76
CA GLY A 29 -0.61 -20.29 1.67
C GLY A 29 -0.67 -19.19 0.60
N TYR A 30 0.28 -19.20 -0.34
CA TYR A 30 0.48 -18.12 -1.30
C TYR A 30 -0.55 -18.14 -2.42
N ARG A 31 -1.26 -17.02 -2.59
CA ARG A 31 -1.87 -16.63 -3.86
C ARG A 31 -0.92 -15.63 -4.51
N PRO A 32 -0.23 -15.98 -5.60
CA PRO A 32 0.41 -14.98 -6.43
C PRO A 32 -0.63 -13.97 -6.85
N ALA A 33 -0.42 -12.69 -6.53
CA ALA A 33 -1.04 -11.63 -7.28
C ALA A 33 -0.41 -11.68 -8.67
N ALA A 34 -0.92 -12.56 -9.53
CA ALA A 34 -0.56 -12.69 -10.94
C ALA A 34 -0.90 -11.42 -11.78
N LEU A 35 -1.23 -10.32 -11.10
CA LEU A 35 -1.73 -9.04 -11.60
C LEU A 35 -0.91 -7.87 -11.02
N GLY A 36 0.39 -8.06 -10.81
CA GLY A 36 1.27 -6.94 -10.49
C GLY A 36 1.24 -5.90 -11.62
N HIS A 37 1.17 -4.62 -11.26
CA HIS A 37 1.28 -3.52 -12.21
C HIS A 37 2.75 -3.10 -12.38
N PRO A 38 3.11 -2.38 -13.46
CA PRO A 38 4.44 -1.79 -13.58
C PRO A 38 4.78 -0.95 -12.34
N LYS A 39 6.06 -0.89 -11.97
CA LYS A 39 6.51 -0.03 -10.88
C LYS A 39 6.06 1.40 -11.12
N VAL A 40 5.29 1.93 -10.18
CA VAL A 40 4.88 3.33 -10.15
C VAL A 40 5.41 4.00 -8.89
N TYR A 41 5.58 5.31 -8.98
CA TYR A 41 5.97 6.16 -7.87
C TYR A 41 4.77 7.00 -7.46
N LEU A 42 4.51 7.04 -6.16
CA LEU A 42 3.37 7.73 -5.56
C LEU A 42 3.89 8.72 -4.53
N GLU A 43 3.14 9.81 -4.33
CA GLU A 43 3.44 10.82 -3.31
C GLU A 43 2.25 10.91 -2.34
N ILE A 44 2.56 10.79 -1.04
CA ILE A 44 1.61 10.94 0.05
C ILE A 44 1.30 12.42 0.27
N ASP A 45 0.02 12.75 0.20
CA ASP A 45 -0.48 14.10 0.37
C ASP A 45 -0.66 14.49 1.86
N GLU A 46 -1.32 15.61 2.10
CA GLU A 46 -1.58 16.17 3.44
C GLU A 46 -2.50 15.28 4.29
N SER A 47 -3.28 14.40 3.66
CA SER A 47 -4.12 13.40 4.34
C SER A 47 -3.28 12.34 5.05
N GLY A 48 -1.98 12.24 4.72
CA GLY A 48 -1.07 11.28 5.34
C GLY A 48 -1.12 9.88 4.74
N PHE A 49 -1.81 9.69 3.61
CA PHE A 49 -1.77 8.44 2.86
C PHE A 49 -1.85 8.67 1.34
N VAL A 50 -1.55 7.62 0.57
CA VAL A 50 -1.84 7.54 -0.86
C VAL A 50 -2.31 6.14 -1.24
N ASP A 51 -3.32 6.06 -2.09
CA ASP A 51 -3.81 4.79 -2.64
C ASP A 51 -3.11 4.48 -3.97
N CYS A 52 -2.74 3.22 -4.17
CA CYS A 52 -2.26 2.80 -5.47
C CYS A 52 -3.43 2.67 -6.45
N GLY A 53 -3.37 3.35 -7.60
CA GLY A 53 -4.43 3.27 -8.62
C GLY A 53 -4.56 1.91 -9.33
N TYR A 54 -3.71 0.95 -9.02
CA TYR A 54 -3.65 -0.35 -9.70
C TYR A 54 -3.87 -1.55 -8.77
N CYS A 55 -3.60 -1.40 -7.47
CA CYS A 55 -3.85 -2.43 -6.46
C CYS A 55 -4.54 -1.79 -5.27
N ASP A 56 -5.27 -2.58 -4.48
CA ASP A 56 -6.03 -2.09 -3.31
C ASP A 56 -5.13 -1.80 -2.09
N ARG A 57 -3.89 -1.33 -2.33
CA ARG A 57 -2.91 -0.97 -1.29
C ARG A 57 -2.97 0.51 -0.98
N ARG A 58 -2.92 0.81 0.32
CA ARG A 58 -2.81 2.16 0.86
C ARG A 58 -1.48 2.33 1.59
N PHE A 59 -0.71 3.32 1.20
CA PHE A 59 0.53 3.67 1.89
C PHE A 59 0.25 4.78 2.89
N VAL A 60 0.48 4.55 4.17
CA VAL A 60 0.22 5.48 5.28
C VAL A 60 1.55 5.97 5.85
N LEU A 61 1.73 7.28 5.97
CA LEU A 61 2.94 7.87 6.55
C LEU A 61 2.93 7.70 8.07
N ILE A 62 3.99 7.10 8.62
CA ILE A 62 4.17 6.93 10.07
C ILE A 62 4.17 8.30 10.76
N GLY A 63 3.38 8.43 11.83
CA GLY A 63 3.17 9.69 12.56
C GLY A 63 2.41 10.75 11.76
N GLY A 64 1.89 10.41 10.58
CA GLY A 64 1.05 11.27 9.77
C GLY A 64 -0.42 11.25 10.19
N PRO A 65 -1.28 12.13 9.64
CA PRO A 65 -2.68 12.25 10.02
C PRO A 65 -3.53 10.97 9.85
N ALA A 66 -3.10 10.05 8.98
CA ALA A 66 -3.76 8.78 8.74
C ALA A 66 -3.21 7.61 9.57
N ASP A 67 -2.12 7.80 10.32
CA ASP A 67 -1.54 6.79 11.21
C ASP A 67 -2.33 6.70 12.52
N THR A 68 -3.53 6.13 12.43
CA THR A 68 -4.53 6.05 13.51
C THR A 68 -4.51 4.72 14.27
N THR A 69 -3.55 3.85 13.96
CA THR A 69 -3.45 2.52 14.57
C THR A 69 -2.56 2.62 15.81
N SER A 70 -3.16 3.01 16.93
CA SER A 70 -2.57 2.85 18.29
C SER A 70 -3.10 1.59 18.95
#